data_AF-A0A962H9Z1-F1
#
_entry.id   AF-A0A962H9Z1-F1
#
_cell.length_a   1.000
_cell.length_b   1.000
_cell.length_c   1.000
_cell.angle_alpha   90.00
_cell.angle_beta   90.00
_cell.angle_gamma   90.00
#
_symmetry.space_group_name_H-M   'P 1'
#
loop_
_entity.id
_entity.type
_entity.pdbx_description
1 polymer ?
#
loop_
_entity_poly.entity_id
_entity_poly.type
_entity_poly.pdbx_seq_one_letter_code
_entity_poly.pdbx_strand_id
1 'polypeptide(L)'
;FVLELERPRESLGTKAAYVLLELTPHPFTASLQPTASADQAQPQEAGMIMRRWTAPLADRKEWLVLDLAVPSPWRHLADRLSFEWPIAVAYLVVFVLGSAWFMRRRVLARISRIGAAAQSWARGDFAPHLADQSSDELGELAQDLNRMAADLKALFATR
;
A
#
# COMPACT_ATOMS: atom_id res chain seq x y z
N PHE A 1 17.59 21.55 26.26
CA PHE A 1 18.95 21.96 25.86
C PHE A 1 19.78 22.08 27.13
N VAL A 2 20.62 21.10 27.43
CA VAL A 2 21.52 21.15 28.59
C VAL A 2 22.90 20.79 28.07
N LEU A 3 23.79 21.78 28.06
CA LEU A 3 25.19 21.63 27.68
C LEU A 3 25.97 21.53 28.99
N GLU A 4 26.56 20.38 29.27
CA GLU A 4 27.42 20.19 30.44
C GLU A 4 28.86 20.03 29.97
N LEU A 5 29.73 20.97 30.36
CA LEU A 5 31.16 20.89 30.10
C LEU A 5 31.81 20.13 31.26
N GLU A 6 32.22 18.88 31.02
CA GLU A 6 33.01 18.12 32.00
C GLU A 6 34.51 18.30 31.73
N ARG A 7 35.26 18.76 32.74
CA ARG A 7 36.74 18.84 32.65
C ARG A 7 37.32 17.45 32.92
N PRO A 8 38.16 16.91 32.01
CA PRO A 8 38.81 15.63 32.24
C PRO A 8 39.81 15.77 33.40
N ARG A 9 39.79 14.82 34.34
CA ARG A 9 40.81 14.70 35.38
C ARG A 9 42.18 14.49 34.72
N GLU A 10 43.14 15.31 35.11
CA GLU A 10 44.50 15.37 34.59
C GLU A 10 45.14 13.97 34.47
N SER A 11 45.39 13.54 33.24
CA SER A 11 46.26 12.40 32.95
C SER A 11 47.10 12.73 31.72
N LEU A 12 48.29 13.28 32.01
CA LEU A 12 49.54 13.13 31.28
C LEU A 12 49.56 13.60 29.80
N GLY A 13 49.88 14.89 29.63
CA GLY A 13 51.03 15.26 28.80
C GLY A 13 50.86 15.35 27.28
N THR A 14 49.66 15.36 26.70
CA THR A 14 49.52 15.69 25.27
C THR A 14 48.24 16.47 25.00
N LYS A 15 48.40 17.62 24.32
CA LYS A 15 47.42 18.62 23.85
C LYS A 15 45.94 18.37 24.18
N ALA A 16 45.41 19.25 25.03
CA ALA A 16 44.01 19.34 25.45
C ALA A 16 43.03 19.23 24.27
N ALA A 17 42.38 18.07 24.14
CA ALA A 17 41.18 17.90 23.33
C ALA A 17 39.98 18.18 24.25
N TYR A 18 39.25 19.26 23.99
CA TYR A 18 37.94 19.48 24.61
C TYR A 18 36.95 18.53 23.92
N VAL A 19 36.31 17.65 24.67
CA VAL A 19 35.22 16.79 24.16
C VAL A 19 33.91 17.48 24.51
N LEU A 20 33.17 17.93 23.49
CA LEU A 20 31.79 18.39 23.64
C LEU A 20 30.91 17.13 23.67
N LEU A 21 30.53 16.65 24.85
CA LEU A 21 29.62 15.51 24.98
C LEU A 21 28.18 16.01 24.88
N GLU A 22 27.65 16.03 23.66
CA GLU A 22 26.22 16.22 23.47
C GLU A 22 25.54 14.86 23.79
N LEU A 23 24.65 14.80 24.78
CA LEU A 23 24.02 13.55 25.25
C LEU A 23 22.82 13.10 24.38
N THR A 24 22.82 13.45 23.10
CA THR A 24 21.88 12.84 22.14
C THR A 24 22.51 11.55 21.60
N PRO A 25 21.73 10.50 21.26
CA PRO A 25 22.28 9.38 20.50
C PRO A 25 22.79 9.92 19.17
N HIS A 26 24.10 10.10 19.07
CA HIS A 26 24.71 10.76 17.92
C HIS A 26 24.52 9.87 16.69
N PRO A 27 23.90 10.39 15.61
CA PRO A 27 23.72 9.60 14.40
C PRO A 27 25.05 9.25 13.75
N PHE A 28 26.16 9.86 14.15
CA PHE A 28 27.49 9.46 13.73
C PHE A 28 28.52 9.58 14.86
N THR A 29 29.49 8.67 14.89
CA THR A 29 30.68 8.75 15.74
C THR A 29 31.93 8.63 14.88
N ALA A 30 32.86 9.57 15.05
CA ALA A 30 34.15 9.56 14.36
C ALA A 30 35.28 9.31 15.38
N SER A 31 36.13 8.33 15.11
CA SER A 31 37.29 8.02 15.96
C SER A 31 38.55 7.79 15.13
N LEU A 32 39.71 8.17 15.67
CA LEU A 32 41.02 7.88 15.10
C LEU A 32 41.59 6.66 15.82
N GLN A 33 41.87 5.60 15.06
CA GLN A 33 42.41 4.35 15.60
C GLN A 33 43.82 4.09 15.06
N PRO A 34 44.81 3.77 15.92
CA PRO A 34 46.18 3.47 15.49
C PRO A 34 46.30 2.18 14.65
N THR A 35 45.26 1.35 14.63
CA THR A 35 45.22 0.08 13.91
C THR A 35 43.85 -0.07 13.29
N ALA A 36 43.75 -0.75 12.14
CA ALA A 36 42.48 -1.11 11.53
C ALA A 36 41.77 -2.18 12.39
N SER A 37 41.24 -1.78 13.54
CA SER A 37 40.51 -2.68 14.44
C SER A 37 39.13 -2.93 13.83
N ALA A 38 39.00 -4.02 13.09
CA ALA A 38 37.75 -4.43 12.47
C ALA A 38 36.69 -4.94 13.48
N ASP A 39 37.07 -5.24 14.74
CA ASP A 39 36.29 -6.15 15.58
C ASP A 39 35.82 -5.64 16.96
N GLN A 40 35.80 -4.32 17.20
CA GLN A 40 35.01 -3.82 18.34
C GLN A 40 33.54 -3.69 17.90
N ALA A 41 32.80 -4.78 18.08
CA ALA A 41 31.35 -4.83 17.94
C ALA A 41 30.70 -3.96 19.03
N GLN A 42 30.25 -2.76 18.64
CA GLN A 42 29.38 -1.96 19.49
C GLN A 42 28.04 -2.68 19.68
N PRO A 43 27.39 -2.52 20.85
CA PRO A 43 26.06 -3.09 21.08
C PRO A 43 25.11 -2.61 19.99
N GLN A 44 24.56 -3.54 19.20
CA GLN A 44 23.56 -3.23 18.19
C GLN A 44 22.29 -2.76 18.91
N GLU A 45 22.07 -1.45 18.99
CA GLU A 45 20.79 -0.92 19.45
C GLU A 45 19.70 -1.27 18.44
N ALA A 46 18.73 -2.06 18.89
CA ALA A 46 17.66 -2.61 18.05
C ALA A 46 16.83 -1.47 17.43
N GLY A 47 17.06 -1.17 16.14
CA GLY A 47 16.26 -0.20 15.37
C GLY A 47 17.03 0.84 14.59
N MET A 48 18.34 0.96 14.80
CA MET A 48 19.21 1.83 13.99
C MET A 48 19.91 1.02 12.91
N ILE A 49 19.97 1.58 11.70
CA ILE A 49 20.80 1.05 10.62
C ILE A 49 22.21 1.59 10.86
N MET A 50 23.14 0.71 11.19
CA MET A 50 24.54 1.07 11.40
C MET A 50 25.38 0.81 10.16
N ARG A 51 26.13 1.82 9.71
CA ARG A 51 27.15 1.70 8.66
C ARG A 51 28.49 2.23 9.15
N ARG A 52 29.51 1.38 9.12
CA ARG A 52 30.89 1.73 9.45
C ARG A 52 31.69 1.99 8.18
N TRP A 53 32.43 3.09 8.15
CA TRP A 53 33.36 3.48 7.10
C TRP A 53 34.75 3.67 7.70
N THR A 54 35.78 3.15 7.03
CA THR A 54 37.17 3.27 7.49
C THR A 54 38.05 3.81 6.38
N ALA A 55 38.81 4.87 6.65
CA ALA A 55 39.74 5.49 5.70
C ALA A 55 41.14 5.64 6.31
N PRO A 56 42.21 5.31 5.59
CA PRO A 56 43.57 5.49 6.08
C PRO A 56 43.99 6.96 6.00
N LEU A 57 44.58 7.50 7.06
CA LEU A 57 45.22 8.81 7.06
C LEU A 57 46.69 8.65 6.66
N ALA A 58 46.99 8.97 5.40
CA ALA A 58 48.30 8.82 4.78
C ALA A 58 49.44 9.52 5.56
N ASP A 59 49.10 10.59 6.29
CA ASP A 59 50.06 11.44 7.00
C ASP A 59 50.43 10.91 8.40
N ARG A 60 49.58 10.08 9.04
CA ARG A 60 49.74 9.72 10.46
C ARG A 60 49.78 8.24 10.79
N LYS A 61 49.74 7.33 9.80
CA LYS A 61 49.58 5.87 10.02
C LYS A 61 48.37 5.53 10.92
N GLU A 62 47.36 6.40 10.93
CA GLU A 62 46.12 6.24 11.70
C GLU A 62 44.96 5.93 10.73
N TRP A 63 43.92 5.30 11.24
CA TRP A 63 42.69 5.04 10.53
C TRP A 63 41.58 5.92 11.09
N LEU A 64 40.89 6.64 10.21
CA LEU A 64 39.65 7.33 10.56
C LEU A 64 38.49 6.34 10.42
N VAL A 65 37.81 6.09 11.52
CA VAL A 65 36.62 5.25 11.59
C VAL A 65 35.40 6.15 11.79
N LEU A 66 34.44 6.08 10.87
CA LEU A 66 33.13 6.71 10.99
C LEU A 66 32.06 5.64 11.13
N ASP A 67 31.36 5.63 12.26
CA ASP A 67 30.13 4.88 12.42
C ASP A 67 28.96 5.82 12.20
N LEU A 68 28.01 5.42 11.36
CA LEU A 68 26.78 6.13 11.08
C LEU A 68 25.59 5.27 11.54
N ALA A 69 24.84 5.72 12.52
CA ALA A 69 23.63 5.10 13.04
C ALA A 69 22.42 5.95 12.62
N VAL A 70 21.67 5.48 11.61
CA VAL A 70 20.47 6.18 11.13
C VAL A 70 19.22 5.49 11.67
N PRO A 71 18.26 6.23 12.26
CA PRO A 71 16.96 5.67 12.62
C PRO A 71 16.31 5.06 11.37
N SER A 72 15.87 3.80 11.45
CA SER A 72 15.17 3.18 10.32
C SER A 72 13.90 3.99 10.00
N PRO A 73 13.81 4.64 8.82
CA PRO A 73 12.68 5.53 8.49
C PRO A 73 11.37 4.77 8.39
N TRP A 74 11.44 3.43 8.26
CA TRP A 74 10.31 2.55 8.08
C TRP A 74 9.60 2.15 9.38
N ARG A 75 10.19 2.40 10.55
CA ARG A 75 9.57 2.05 11.85
C ARG A 75 8.27 2.82 12.09
N HIS A 76 8.30 4.14 11.89
CA HIS A 76 7.12 4.98 12.08
C HIS A 76 6.03 4.73 11.03
N LEU A 77 6.41 4.26 9.85
CA LEU A 77 5.47 3.82 8.83
C LEU A 77 4.80 2.51 9.26
N ALA A 78 5.55 1.52 9.71
CA ALA A 78 5.01 0.22 10.14
C ALA A 78 4.02 0.33 11.32
N ASP A 79 4.31 1.20 12.29
CA ASP A 79 3.46 1.41 13.46
C ASP A 79 2.15 2.17 13.12
N ARG A 80 2.17 3.01 12.08
CA ARG A 80 0.96 3.70 11.57
C ARG A 80 0.14 2.83 10.61
N LEU A 81 0.77 1.91 9.89
CA LEU A 81 0.11 1.08 8.88
C LEU A 81 -0.60 -0.17 9.45
N SER A 82 -0.22 -0.65 10.63
CA SER A 82 -0.65 -1.97 11.12
C SER A 82 -2.04 -2.02 11.75
N PHE A 83 -2.59 -0.90 12.24
CA PHE A 83 -3.82 -0.95 13.03
C PHE A 83 -5.13 -0.85 12.22
N GLU A 84 -5.20 0.01 11.20
CA GLU A 84 -6.49 0.33 10.54
C GLU A 84 -6.66 -0.30 9.14
N TRP A 85 -5.55 -0.62 8.48
CA TRP A 85 -5.58 -1.13 7.11
C TRP A 85 -6.28 -2.49 6.90
N PRO A 86 -6.22 -3.49 7.82
CA PRO A 86 -6.88 -4.76 7.57
C PRO A 86 -8.41 -4.64 7.50
N ILE A 87 -8.99 -3.69 8.23
CA ILE A 87 -10.43 -3.41 8.21
C ILE A 87 -10.83 -2.81 6.86
N ALA A 88 -10.05 -1.85 6.36
CA ALA A 88 -10.29 -1.26 5.03
C ALA A 88 -10.21 -2.33 3.92
N VAL A 89 -9.21 -3.22 3.98
CA VAL A 89 -9.08 -4.33 3.04
C VAL A 89 -10.27 -5.29 3.14
N ALA A 90 -10.70 -5.65 4.35
CA ALA A 90 -11.86 -6.51 4.55
C ALA A 90 -13.14 -5.88 3.97
N TYR A 91 -13.38 -4.60 4.22
CA TYR A 91 -14.51 -3.87 3.62
C TYR A 91 -14.43 -3.85 2.10
N LEU A 92 -13.24 -3.63 1.53
CA LEU A 92 -13.05 -3.62 0.08
C LEU A 92 -13.35 -4.99 -0.52
N VAL A 93 -12.87 -6.08 0.10
CA VAL A 93 -13.15 -7.45 -0.34
C VAL A 93 -14.65 -7.73 -0.29
N VAL A 94 -15.31 -7.44 0.83
CA VAL A 94 -16.76 -7.63 0.98
C VAL A 94 -17.54 -6.79 -0.03
N PHE A 95 -17.13 -5.54 -0.25
CA PHE A 95 -17.75 -4.62 -1.21
C PHE A 95 -17.62 -5.15 -2.64
N VAL A 96 -16.44 -5.59 -3.06
CA VAL A 96 -16.21 -6.14 -4.40
C VAL A 96 -17.02 -7.43 -4.61
N LEU A 97 -16.97 -8.36 -3.67
CA LEU A 97 -17.72 -9.61 -3.76
C LEU A 97 -19.24 -9.38 -3.75
N GLY A 98 -19.72 -8.50 -2.86
CA GLY A 98 -21.12 -8.12 -2.77
C GLY A 98 -21.62 -7.44 -4.04
N SER A 99 -20.84 -6.49 -4.56
CA SER A 99 -21.15 -5.78 -5.81
C SER A 99 -21.18 -6.72 -7.01
N ALA A 100 -20.18 -7.62 -7.14
CA ALA A 100 -20.14 -8.60 -8.22
C ALA A 100 -21.34 -9.55 -8.17
N TRP A 101 -21.69 -10.04 -6.98
CA TRP A 101 -22.86 -10.91 -6.79
C TRP A 101 -24.17 -10.17 -7.11
N PHE A 102 -24.31 -8.94 -6.63
CA PHE A 102 -25.47 -8.09 -6.89
C PHE A 102 -25.63 -7.82 -8.39
N MET A 103 -24.56 -7.42 -9.08
CA MET A 103 -24.56 -7.14 -10.52
C MET A 103 -24.97 -8.36 -11.33
N ARG A 104 -24.41 -9.54 -11.01
CA ARG A 104 -24.78 -10.80 -11.67
C ARG A 104 -26.27 -11.12 -11.49
N ARG A 105 -26.78 -10.98 -10.27
CA ARG A 105 -28.16 -11.36 -9.94
C ARG A 105 -29.21 -10.36 -10.44
N ARG A 106 -28.91 -9.06 -10.41
CA ARG A 106 -29.83 -8.01 -10.88
C ARG A 106 -29.76 -7.80 -12.38
N VAL A 107 -28.57 -7.58 -12.92
CA VAL A 107 -28.40 -7.12 -14.30
C VAL A 107 -28.25 -8.30 -15.25
N LEU A 108 -27.29 -9.18 -14.99
CA LEU A 108 -26.97 -10.26 -15.94
C LEU A 108 -28.12 -11.26 -16.10
N ALA A 109 -28.83 -11.57 -15.01
CA ALA A 109 -30.03 -12.42 -15.05
C ALA A 109 -31.22 -11.78 -15.81
N ARG A 110 -31.31 -10.44 -15.85
CA ARG A 110 -32.31 -9.74 -16.65
C ARG A 110 -31.93 -9.78 -18.12
N ILE A 111 -30.68 -9.45 -18.44
CA ILE A 111 -30.15 -9.50 -19.82
C ILE A 111 -30.32 -10.91 -20.42
N SER A 112 -30.06 -11.98 -19.66
CA SER A 112 -30.24 -13.34 -20.16
C SER A 112 -31.70 -13.66 -20.48
N ARG A 113 -32.66 -13.14 -19.71
CA ARG A 113 -34.10 -13.30 -19.99
C ARG A 113 -34.51 -12.55 -21.24
N ILE A 114 -34.03 -11.31 -21.40
CA ILE A 114 -34.25 -10.50 -22.61
C ILE A 114 -33.71 -11.22 -23.84
N GLY A 115 -32.47 -11.73 -23.76
CA GLY A 115 -31.85 -12.49 -24.84
C GLY A 115 -32.62 -13.76 -25.22
N ALA A 116 -33.10 -14.51 -24.22
CA ALA A 116 -33.90 -15.71 -24.47
C ALA A 116 -35.24 -15.41 -25.18
N ALA A 117 -35.93 -14.34 -24.77
CA ALA A 117 -37.19 -13.91 -25.41
C ALA A 117 -36.94 -13.40 -26.83
N ALA A 118 -35.89 -12.60 -27.05
CA ALA A 118 -35.52 -12.15 -28.39
C ALA A 118 -35.25 -13.34 -29.33
N GLN A 119 -34.62 -14.41 -28.80
CA GLN A 119 -34.32 -15.61 -29.58
C GLN A 119 -35.56 -16.47 -29.87
N SER A 120 -36.59 -16.48 -29.00
CA SER A 120 -37.88 -17.11 -29.34
C SER A 120 -38.63 -16.32 -30.40
N TRP A 121 -38.66 -14.99 -30.30
CA TRP A 121 -39.30 -14.11 -31.28
C TRP A 121 -38.65 -14.21 -32.66
N ALA A 122 -37.31 -14.32 -32.72
CA ALA A 122 -36.59 -14.54 -33.97
C ALA A 122 -36.96 -15.87 -34.66
N ARG A 123 -37.45 -16.86 -33.91
CA ARG A 123 -37.98 -18.12 -34.44
C ARG A 123 -39.46 -18.08 -34.77
N GLY A 124 -40.11 -16.92 -34.64
CA GLY A 124 -41.54 -16.71 -34.90
C GLY A 124 -42.46 -17.02 -33.72
N ASP A 125 -41.92 -17.41 -32.57
CA ASP A 125 -42.71 -17.64 -31.36
C ASP A 125 -42.78 -16.37 -30.52
N PHE A 126 -43.84 -15.58 -30.74
CA PHE A 126 -44.15 -14.33 -30.03
C PHE A 126 -45.01 -14.52 -28.77
N ALA A 127 -45.10 -15.73 -28.23
CA ALA A 127 -45.85 -15.97 -26.98
C ALA A 127 -45.16 -15.41 -25.71
N PRO A 128 -43.82 -15.50 -25.55
CA PRO A 128 -43.15 -15.00 -24.35
C PRO A 128 -43.16 -13.47 -24.32
N HIS A 129 -43.68 -12.89 -23.23
CA HIS A 129 -43.60 -11.46 -22.95
C HIS A 129 -42.57 -11.21 -21.86
N LEU A 130 -41.74 -10.18 -22.02
CA LEU A 130 -40.79 -9.75 -21.00
C LEU A 130 -41.55 -9.00 -19.90
N ALA A 131 -41.95 -9.72 -18.85
CA ALA A 131 -42.52 -9.12 -17.64
C ALA A 131 -41.39 -8.56 -16.75
N ASP A 132 -40.89 -7.37 -17.10
CA ASP A 132 -40.02 -6.57 -16.22
C ASP A 132 -40.76 -5.31 -15.79
N GLN A 133 -41.08 -5.21 -14.49
CA GLN A 133 -41.78 -4.06 -13.89
C GLN A 133 -40.79 -3.01 -13.33
N SER A 134 -39.50 -3.18 -13.62
CA SER A 134 -38.48 -2.25 -13.18
C SER A 134 -38.64 -0.90 -13.88
N SER A 135 -38.43 0.18 -13.15
CA SER A 135 -38.41 1.56 -13.68
C SER A 135 -37.00 2.04 -14.03
N ASP A 136 -36.08 1.10 -14.26
CA ASP A 136 -34.72 1.37 -14.75
C ASP A 136 -34.67 1.25 -16.28
N GLU A 137 -33.53 1.59 -16.86
CA GLU A 137 -33.31 1.61 -18.31
C GLU A 137 -33.52 0.21 -18.94
N LEU A 138 -33.28 -0.86 -18.18
CA LEU A 138 -33.54 -2.23 -18.63
C LEU A 138 -35.03 -2.55 -18.67
N GLY A 139 -35.81 -2.00 -17.75
CA GLY A 139 -37.27 -2.12 -17.76
C GLY A 139 -37.92 -1.36 -18.92
N GLU A 140 -37.43 -0.15 -19.21
CA GLU A 140 -37.85 0.61 -20.39
C GLU A 140 -37.53 -0.16 -21.69
N LEU A 141 -36.30 -0.67 -21.82
CA LEU A 141 -35.91 -1.51 -22.95
C LEU A 141 -36.81 -2.76 -23.10
N ALA A 142 -37.17 -3.41 -21.99
CA ALA A 142 -38.05 -4.58 -22.03
C ALA A 142 -39.46 -4.22 -22.55
N GLN A 143 -39.99 -3.04 -22.20
CA GLN A 143 -41.28 -2.55 -22.68
C GLN A 143 -41.24 -2.23 -24.18
N ASP A 144 -40.21 -1.53 -24.64
CA ASP A 144 -40.02 -1.21 -26.06
C ASP A 144 -39.90 -2.47 -26.92
N LEU A 145 -39.14 -3.46 -26.43
CA LEU A 145 -38.99 -4.75 -27.09
C LEU A 145 -40.32 -5.53 -27.16
N ASN A 146 -41.13 -5.51 -26.10
CA ASN A 146 -42.46 -6.13 -26.13
C ASN A 146 -43.39 -5.46 -27.15
N ARG A 147 -43.35 -4.12 -27.28
CA ARG A 147 -44.14 -3.40 -28.28
C ARG A 147 -43.73 -3.79 -29.70
N MET A 148 -42.42 -3.87 -29.96
CA MET A 148 -41.90 -4.33 -31.26
C MET A 148 -42.34 -5.77 -31.58
N ALA A 149 -42.28 -6.69 -30.61
CA ALA A 149 -42.74 -8.05 -30.79
C ALA A 149 -44.24 -8.14 -31.11
N ALA A 150 -45.07 -7.31 -30.47
CA ALA A 150 -46.49 -7.21 -30.76
C ALA A 150 -46.77 -6.67 -32.18
N ASP A 151 -46.04 -5.64 -32.61
CA ASP A 151 -46.17 -5.08 -33.96
C ASP A 151 -45.78 -6.11 -35.03
N LEU A 152 -44.68 -6.84 -34.82
CA LEU A 152 -44.26 -7.92 -35.72
C LEU A 152 -45.32 -9.03 -35.79
N LYS A 153 -45.88 -9.45 -34.65
CA LYS A 153 -46.94 -10.46 -34.61
C LYS A 153 -48.18 -10.00 -35.38
N ALA A 154 -48.58 -8.73 -35.27
CA ALA A 154 -49.71 -8.18 -36.01
C ALA A 154 -49.45 -8.15 -37.53
N LEU A 155 -48.22 -7.78 -37.94
CA LEU A 155 -47.81 -7.81 -39.35
C LEU A 155 -47.86 -9.23 -39.94
N PHE A 156 -47.39 -10.24 -39.20
CA PHE A 156 -47.47 -11.64 -39.64
C PHE A 156 -48.90 -12.18 -39.66
N ALA A 157 -49.77 -11.76 -38.74
CA ALA A 157 -51.17 -12.20 -38.70
C ALA A 157 -52.04 -11.63 -39.84
N THR A 158 -51.56 -10.57 -40.50
CA THR A 158 -52.29 -9.89 -41.59
C THR A 158 -51.94 -10.46 -42.98
N ARG A 159 -50.93 -11.33 -43.09
CA ARG A 159 -50.57 -12.04 -44.33
C ARG A 159 -51.17 -13.43 -44.37
#